data_AF-A0A5C3QVE4-F1
#
_entry.id   AF-A0A5C3QVE4-F1
#
_cell.length_a   1.000
_cell.length_b   1.000
_cell.length_c   1.000
_cell.angle_alpha   90.00
_cell.angle_beta   90.00
_cell.angle_gamma   90.00
#
_symmetry.space_group_name_H-M   'P 1'
#
loop_
_entity.id
_entity.type
_entity.pdbx_description
1 polymer ?
#
loop_
_entity_poly.entity_id
_entity_poly.type
_entity_poly.pdbx_seq_one_letter_code
_entity_poly.pdbx_strand_id
1 'polypeptide(L)'
;MIIVVQPNPDLEYYAVSWKTHVYYTSMCRDWRETLSSCPAYWAGIHLWPCKHLKKMVARSKKLPVVVRMNLEQYIGAEPTKSQLAQILPTLKDRLVEFHFKSHAHESLTVPKLWASLPKGEAPLLKPFKLHLSNGGPCMPKIPTSALSFHRPILQHLALGGCQIDWDALKSTKGSCVGTQNFVTLHLHRIQPPPSRDILLSILRSSPKLESLRPERVIPHDFDTSHDTHKAPSSIYLRSLAVFTS
;
A
#
# COMPACT_ATOMS: atom_id res chain seq x y z
N MET A 1 9.64 -25.58 19.48
CA MET A 1 10.38 -24.62 18.62
C MET A 1 9.49 -24.26 17.44
N ILE A 2 8.91 -23.06 17.42
CA ILE A 2 8.07 -22.59 16.30
C ILE A 2 8.99 -21.84 15.35
N ILE A 3 9.21 -22.38 14.15
CA ILE A 3 9.97 -21.68 13.10
C ILE A 3 9.02 -20.65 12.49
N VAL A 4 9.18 -19.39 12.89
CA VAL A 4 8.51 -18.27 12.23
C VAL A 4 9.31 -17.95 10.97
N VAL A 5 8.91 -18.53 9.84
CA VAL A 5 9.42 -18.11 8.53
C VAL A 5 8.90 -16.69 8.30
N GLN A 6 9.77 -15.68 8.39
CA GLN A 6 9.39 -14.34 7.98
C GLN A 6 9.08 -14.39 6.47
N PRO A 7 7.85 -14.06 6.04
CA PRO A 7 7.55 -14.01 4.62
C PRO A 7 8.53 -13.04 3.96
N ASN A 8 9.15 -13.46 2.86
CA ASN A 8 10.05 -12.60 2.11
C ASN A 8 9.29 -11.31 1.74
N PRO A 9 9.74 -10.11 2.17
CA PRO A 9 9.03 -8.85 1.95
C PRO A 9 8.85 -8.56 0.46
N ASP A 10 9.72 -9.07 -0.40
CA ASP A 10 9.56 -8.94 -1.84
C ASP A 10 8.30 -9.69 -2.30
N LEU A 11 8.05 -10.90 -1.78
CA LEU A 11 6.86 -11.73 -2.08
C LEU A 11 5.53 -11.06 -1.74
N GLU A 12 5.52 -10.04 -0.88
CA GLU A 12 4.30 -9.29 -0.54
C GLU A 12 3.71 -8.54 -1.73
N TYR A 13 4.55 -8.17 -2.71
CA TYR A 13 4.12 -7.53 -3.95
C TYR A 13 3.85 -8.53 -5.08
N TYR A 14 4.27 -9.79 -4.90
CA TYR A 14 4.00 -10.84 -5.86
C TYR A 14 2.65 -11.46 -5.62
N ALA A 15 2.03 -11.77 -6.74
CA ALA A 15 0.74 -12.38 -6.78
C ALA A 15 0.84 -13.55 -7.79
N VAL A 16 0.08 -14.62 -7.56
CA VAL A 16 0.01 -15.78 -8.46
C VAL A 16 -0.27 -15.34 -9.90
N SER A 17 0.61 -15.65 -10.86
CA SER A 17 0.45 -15.09 -12.23
C SER A 17 -0.89 -15.48 -12.91
N TRP A 18 -1.36 -14.68 -13.88
CA TRP A 18 -2.51 -15.07 -14.73
C TRP A 18 -2.27 -16.42 -15.40
N LYS A 19 -1.04 -16.69 -15.84
CA LYS A 19 -0.65 -17.98 -16.43
C LYS A 19 -0.92 -19.12 -15.45
N THR A 20 -0.59 -18.95 -14.18
CA THR A 20 -0.86 -19.92 -13.12
C THR A 20 -2.37 -20.07 -12.88
N HIS A 21 -3.13 -18.97 -12.88
CA HIS A 21 -4.58 -19.02 -12.77
C HIS A 21 -5.25 -19.79 -13.91
N VAL A 22 -4.83 -19.53 -15.15
CA VAL A 22 -5.32 -20.24 -16.33
C VAL A 22 -4.93 -21.71 -16.25
N TYR A 23 -3.68 -22.01 -15.89
CA TYR A 23 -3.18 -23.37 -15.74
C TYR A 23 -4.08 -24.20 -14.82
N TYR A 24 -4.42 -23.69 -13.63
CA TYR A 24 -5.33 -24.40 -12.72
C TYR A 24 -6.74 -24.58 -13.31
N THR A 25 -7.27 -23.57 -13.99
CA THR A 25 -8.57 -23.69 -14.68
C THR A 25 -8.52 -24.52 -15.98
N SER A 26 -7.34 -24.96 -16.40
CA SER A 26 -7.16 -25.77 -17.62
C SER A 26 -6.71 -27.21 -17.35
N MET A 27 -6.43 -27.60 -16.10
CA MET A 27 -5.97 -28.95 -15.78
C MET A 27 -7.00 -30.04 -16.11
N CYS A 28 -8.25 -29.88 -15.67
CA CYS A 28 -9.35 -30.76 -16.03
C CYS A 28 -10.69 -30.01 -16.08
N ARG A 29 -11.73 -30.65 -16.61
CA ARG A 29 -13.06 -30.07 -16.75
C ARG A 29 -13.67 -29.70 -15.40
N ASP A 30 -13.57 -30.59 -14.42
CA ASP A 30 -14.16 -30.40 -13.10
C ASP A 30 -13.54 -29.19 -12.37
N TRP A 31 -12.22 -29.04 -12.45
CA TRP A 31 -11.52 -27.88 -11.90
C TRP A 31 -11.93 -26.59 -12.60
N ARG A 32 -12.06 -26.61 -13.93
CA ARG A 32 -12.51 -25.45 -14.69
C ARG A 32 -13.90 -25.01 -14.27
N GLU A 33 -14.86 -25.93 -14.19
CA GLU A 33 -16.24 -25.65 -13.82
C GLU A 33 -16.33 -25.13 -12.37
N THR A 34 -15.61 -25.79 -11.45
CA THR A 34 -15.55 -25.41 -10.04
C THR A 34 -14.94 -24.02 -9.85
N LEU A 35 -13.73 -23.79 -10.37
CA LEU A 35 -12.99 -22.53 -10.19
C LEU A 35 -13.63 -21.36 -10.94
N SER A 36 -14.21 -21.61 -12.13
CA SER A 36 -14.93 -20.56 -12.87
C SER A 36 -16.17 -20.06 -12.13
N SER A 37 -16.80 -20.94 -11.34
CA SER A 37 -17.99 -20.62 -10.56
C SER A 37 -17.67 -20.09 -9.17
N CYS A 38 -16.43 -20.23 -8.69
CA CYS A 38 -15.97 -19.79 -7.39
C CYS A 38 -15.50 -18.32 -7.41
N PRO A 39 -16.28 -17.33 -6.93
CA PRO A 39 -15.89 -15.93 -7.02
C PRO A 39 -14.67 -15.62 -6.14
N ALA A 40 -14.46 -16.37 -5.05
CA ALA A 40 -13.34 -16.18 -4.14
C ALA A 40 -12.00 -16.44 -4.81
N TYR A 41 -11.96 -17.44 -5.70
CA TYR A 41 -10.80 -17.71 -6.57
C TYR A 41 -10.44 -16.47 -7.40
N TRP A 42 -11.45 -15.76 -7.92
CA TRP A 42 -11.25 -14.55 -8.70
C TRP A 42 -11.05 -13.30 -7.84
N ALA A 43 -11.35 -13.31 -6.54
CA ALA A 43 -11.32 -12.13 -5.66
C ALA A 43 -9.90 -11.80 -5.16
N GLY A 44 -8.99 -12.78 -5.15
CA GLY A 44 -7.55 -12.53 -5.07
C GLY A 44 -7.01 -11.93 -6.36
N ILE A 45 -7.60 -10.83 -6.84
CA ILE A 45 -7.38 -10.32 -8.18
C ILE A 45 -5.93 -9.90 -8.35
N HIS A 46 -5.23 -10.66 -9.18
CA HIS A 46 -4.04 -10.19 -9.85
C HIS A 46 -4.44 -9.00 -10.72
N LEU A 47 -4.24 -7.78 -10.24
CA LEU A 47 -4.16 -6.62 -11.13
C LEU A 47 -2.83 -6.65 -11.87
N TRP A 48 -2.52 -7.81 -12.44
CA TRP A 48 -1.54 -7.88 -13.49
C TRP A 48 -2.14 -7.09 -14.67
N PRO A 49 -1.33 -6.22 -15.30
CA PRO A 49 -1.52 -5.74 -16.66
C PRO A 49 -1.95 -6.84 -17.66
N CYS A 50 -3.19 -7.32 -17.63
CA CYS A 50 -3.68 -8.34 -18.54
C CYS A 50 -4.95 -7.88 -19.26
N LYS A 51 -5.07 -8.22 -20.54
CA LYS A 51 -6.26 -7.92 -21.36
C LYS A 51 -7.56 -8.54 -20.81
N HIS A 52 -7.48 -9.39 -19.79
CA HIS A 52 -8.60 -10.08 -19.16
C HIS A 52 -9.01 -9.49 -17.81
N LEU A 53 -8.40 -8.38 -17.38
CA LEU A 53 -8.59 -7.81 -16.06
C LEU A 53 -10.06 -7.50 -15.75
N LYS A 54 -10.77 -6.88 -16.71
CA LYS A 54 -12.22 -6.61 -16.60
C LYS A 54 -13.03 -7.90 -16.36
N LYS A 55 -12.67 -9.00 -17.04
CA LYS A 55 -13.36 -10.30 -16.88
C LYS A 55 -13.08 -10.91 -15.50
N MET A 56 -11.87 -10.78 -14.98
CA MET A 56 -11.53 -11.26 -13.62
C MET A 56 -12.32 -10.50 -12.56
N VAL A 57 -12.33 -9.16 -12.66
CA VAL A 57 -13.11 -8.30 -11.77
C VAL A 57 -14.59 -8.66 -11.82
N ALA A 58 -15.16 -8.85 -13.01
CA ALA A 58 -16.55 -9.28 -13.14
C ALA A 58 -16.81 -10.64 -12.46
N ARG A 59 -15.90 -11.61 -12.61
CA ARG A 59 -16.02 -12.95 -11.99
C ARG A 59 -15.89 -12.94 -10.47
N SER A 60 -15.16 -11.98 -9.90
CA SER A 60 -15.09 -11.80 -8.43
C SER A 60 -16.40 -11.32 -7.80
N LYS A 61 -17.42 -10.97 -8.61
CA LYS A 61 -18.76 -10.52 -8.18
C LYS A 61 -18.68 -9.34 -7.20
N LYS A 62 -19.21 -9.50 -5.98
CA LYS A 62 -19.18 -8.50 -4.90
C LYS A 62 -18.17 -8.85 -3.80
N LEU A 63 -17.35 -9.88 -3.98
CA LEU A 63 -16.44 -10.31 -2.92
C LEU A 63 -15.35 -9.27 -2.66
N PRO A 64 -14.80 -9.24 -1.44
CA PRO A 64 -13.67 -8.40 -1.11
C PRO A 64 -12.44 -8.76 -1.96
N VAL A 65 -11.70 -7.74 -2.42
CA VAL A 65 -10.63 -7.86 -3.41
C VAL A 65 -9.28 -7.50 -2.82
N VAL A 66 -8.28 -8.31 -3.14
CA VAL A 66 -6.86 -8.03 -2.91
C VAL A 66 -6.23 -7.53 -4.20
N VAL A 67 -5.51 -6.42 -4.13
CA VAL A 67 -4.79 -5.85 -5.28
C VAL A 67 -3.31 -5.84 -4.96
N ARG A 68 -2.51 -6.55 -5.77
CA ARG A 68 -1.05 -6.57 -5.67
C ARG A 68 -0.44 -6.39 -7.04
N MET A 69 0.44 -5.40 -7.16
CA MET A 69 1.01 -4.96 -8.43
C MET A 69 2.48 -4.66 -8.27
N ASN A 70 3.30 -5.23 -9.15
CA ASN A 70 4.70 -4.89 -9.30
C ASN A 70 4.99 -4.55 -10.77
N LEU A 71 5.08 -3.26 -11.07
CA LEU A 71 5.35 -2.74 -12.40
C LEU A 71 6.86 -2.66 -12.71
N GLU A 72 7.74 -2.88 -11.74
CA GLU A 72 9.20 -2.85 -11.97
C GLU A 72 9.65 -3.87 -13.02
N GLN A 73 8.92 -4.98 -13.14
CA GLN A 73 9.24 -6.04 -14.08
C GLN A 73 8.73 -5.79 -15.51
N TYR A 74 8.03 -4.68 -15.78
CA TYR A 74 7.23 -4.51 -17.00
C TYR A 74 7.41 -3.16 -17.69
N ILE A 75 8.65 -2.86 -18.09
CA ILE A 75 8.96 -1.70 -18.92
C ILE A 75 8.14 -1.77 -20.22
N GLY A 76 7.27 -0.78 -20.47
CA GLY A 76 6.51 -0.62 -21.73
C GLY A 76 5.03 -1.05 -21.72
N ALA A 77 4.44 -1.41 -20.58
CA ALA A 77 3.04 -1.89 -20.50
C ALA A 77 1.95 -0.78 -20.42
N GLU A 78 2.07 0.27 -21.25
CA GLU A 78 1.16 1.43 -21.24
C GLU A 78 -0.34 1.10 -21.40
N PRO A 79 -0.76 0.20 -22.32
CA PRO A 79 -2.18 -0.11 -22.52
C PRO A 79 -2.85 -0.70 -21.29
N THR A 80 -2.08 -1.24 -20.34
CA THR A 80 -2.64 -1.89 -19.17
C THR A 80 -2.67 -1.04 -17.92
N LYS A 81 -1.86 0.01 -17.87
CA LYS A 81 -2.00 1.08 -16.87
C LYS A 81 -3.33 1.82 -17.03
N SER A 82 -3.78 2.03 -18.27
CA SER A 82 -5.08 2.67 -18.55
C SER A 82 -6.27 1.78 -18.14
N GLN A 83 -6.20 0.47 -18.38
CA GLN A 83 -7.22 -0.48 -17.94
C GLN A 83 -7.31 -0.54 -16.41
N LEU A 84 -6.17 -0.52 -15.74
CA LEU A 84 -6.09 -0.47 -14.30
C LEU A 84 -6.75 0.80 -13.75
N ALA A 85 -6.46 1.96 -14.33
CA ALA A 85 -7.07 3.22 -13.94
C ALA A 85 -8.61 3.24 -14.13
N GLN A 86 -9.15 2.47 -15.08
CA GLN A 86 -10.60 2.32 -15.23
C GLN A 86 -11.22 1.40 -14.16
N ILE A 87 -10.45 0.43 -13.67
CA ILE A 87 -10.95 -0.63 -12.79
C ILE A 87 -10.83 -0.25 -11.32
N LEU A 88 -9.75 0.41 -10.91
CA LEU A 88 -9.52 0.76 -9.50
C LEU A 88 -10.69 1.51 -8.84
N PRO A 89 -11.32 2.51 -9.48
CA PRO A 89 -12.49 3.18 -8.91
C PRO A 89 -13.64 2.22 -8.60
N THR A 90 -13.83 1.19 -9.42
CA THR A 90 -14.91 0.19 -9.26
C THR A 90 -14.68 -0.78 -8.11
N LEU A 91 -13.47 -0.82 -7.56
CA LEU A 91 -13.07 -1.72 -6.48
C LEU A 91 -13.14 -1.08 -5.10
N LYS A 92 -13.42 0.23 -5.01
CA LYS A 92 -13.37 1.03 -3.78
C LYS A 92 -13.96 0.32 -2.55
N ASP A 93 -15.22 -0.07 -2.62
CA ASP A 93 -15.97 -0.59 -1.47
C ASP A 93 -15.64 -2.06 -1.15
N ARG A 94 -14.79 -2.67 -1.98
CA ARG A 94 -14.42 -4.09 -1.90
C ARG A 94 -12.94 -4.26 -1.61
N LEU A 95 -12.13 -3.21 -1.68
CA LEU A 95 -10.69 -3.29 -1.61
C LEU A 95 -10.23 -3.59 -0.18
N VAL A 96 -9.67 -4.78 0.03
CA VAL A 96 -9.15 -5.22 1.34
C VAL A 96 -7.67 -4.95 1.48
N GLU A 97 -6.91 -5.17 0.41
CA GLU A 97 -5.47 -4.99 0.38
C GLU A 97 -5.08 -4.25 -0.89
N PHE A 98 -4.14 -3.32 -0.79
CA PHE A 98 -3.58 -2.63 -1.93
C PHE A 98 -2.06 -2.52 -1.82
N HIS A 99 -1.34 -3.31 -2.62
CA HIS A 99 0.11 -3.27 -2.74
C HIS A 99 0.50 -2.83 -4.14
N PHE A 100 1.32 -1.79 -4.24
CA PHE A 100 1.80 -1.25 -5.50
C PHE A 100 3.31 -1.00 -5.43
N LYS A 101 4.02 -1.54 -6.41
CA LYS A 101 5.45 -1.31 -6.63
C LYS A 101 5.70 -0.85 -8.06
N SER A 102 6.49 0.20 -8.27
CA SER A 102 6.78 0.73 -9.61
C SER A 102 8.12 1.47 -9.65
N HIS A 103 8.75 1.53 -10.82
CA HIS A 103 9.90 2.42 -11.05
C HIS A 103 9.47 3.88 -11.17
N ALA A 104 10.27 4.79 -10.60
CA ALA A 104 10.05 6.24 -10.69
C ALA A 104 10.14 6.78 -12.12
N HIS A 105 10.90 6.13 -13.02
CA HIS A 105 11.03 6.56 -14.42
C HIS A 105 9.71 6.44 -15.21
N GLU A 106 8.74 5.66 -14.73
CA GLU A 106 7.39 5.60 -15.31
C GLU A 106 6.48 6.78 -14.89
N SER A 107 7.10 7.84 -14.37
CA SER A 107 6.54 9.08 -13.78
C SER A 107 5.32 9.65 -14.51
N LEU A 108 5.20 9.54 -15.83
CA LEU A 108 4.07 10.11 -16.56
C LEU A 108 2.73 9.38 -16.31
N THR A 109 2.78 8.10 -15.93
CA THR A 109 1.57 7.27 -15.76
C THR A 109 1.07 7.18 -14.33
N VAL A 110 2.01 7.35 -13.40
CA VAL A 110 1.78 7.31 -11.96
C VAL A 110 0.71 8.34 -11.51
N PRO A 111 0.69 9.60 -12.02
CA PRO A 111 -0.38 10.56 -11.72
C PRO A 111 -1.78 10.11 -12.15
N LYS A 112 -1.91 9.49 -13.34
CA LYS A 112 -3.22 8.97 -13.81
C LYS A 112 -3.69 7.83 -12.92
N LEU A 113 -2.77 6.97 -12.50
CA LEU A 113 -3.07 5.91 -11.56
C LEU A 113 -3.50 6.48 -10.20
N TRP A 114 -2.81 7.49 -9.68
CA TRP A 114 -3.22 8.15 -8.44
C TRP A 114 -4.56 8.83 -8.53
N ALA A 115 -4.85 9.49 -9.66
CA ALA A 115 -6.15 10.09 -9.91
C ALA A 115 -7.28 9.04 -9.95
N SER A 116 -6.94 7.78 -10.28
CA SER A 116 -7.86 6.64 -10.30
C SER A 116 -7.95 5.85 -9.01
N LEU A 117 -7.10 6.13 -8.01
CA LEU A 117 -7.27 5.50 -6.71
C LEU A 117 -8.67 5.83 -6.18
N PRO A 118 -9.34 4.86 -5.54
CA PRO A 118 -10.66 5.05 -4.98
C PRO A 118 -10.77 6.35 -4.19
N LYS A 119 -11.60 7.29 -4.67
CA LYS A 119 -11.84 8.55 -3.94
C LYS A 119 -12.92 8.34 -2.88
N GLY A 120 -12.65 8.75 -1.64
CA GLY A 120 -13.57 8.67 -0.51
C GLY A 120 -13.25 7.52 0.44
N GLU A 121 -14.26 6.85 0.99
CA GLU A 121 -14.06 5.81 2.01
C GLU A 121 -13.58 4.48 1.42
N ALA A 122 -12.62 3.82 2.08
CA ALA A 122 -12.26 2.44 1.76
C ALA A 122 -12.43 1.60 3.04
N PRO A 123 -13.68 1.21 3.37
CA PRO A 123 -14.02 0.69 4.70
C PRO A 123 -13.38 -0.67 5.01
N LEU A 124 -12.95 -1.41 3.99
CA LEU A 124 -12.36 -2.73 4.12
C LEU A 124 -10.83 -2.75 4.01
N LEU A 125 -10.19 -1.62 3.69
CA LEU A 125 -8.76 -1.56 3.39
C LEU A 125 -7.92 -1.68 4.66
N LYS A 126 -7.17 -2.78 4.79
CA LYS A 126 -6.31 -3.08 5.95
C LYS A 126 -4.82 -2.80 5.68
N PRO A 127 -4.17 -3.42 4.69
CA PRO A 127 -2.85 -3.01 4.24
C PRO A 127 -2.92 -2.08 3.01
N PHE A 128 -2.18 -0.98 3.13
CA PHE A 128 -1.87 -0.07 2.03
C PHE A 128 -0.36 0.04 1.91
N LYS A 129 0.20 -0.56 0.85
CA LYS A 129 1.63 -0.61 0.59
C LYS A 129 1.94 0.02 -0.75
N LEU A 130 2.84 0.99 -0.74
CA LEU A 130 3.25 1.74 -1.91
C LEU A 130 4.76 1.90 -1.89
N HIS A 131 5.43 1.35 -2.90
CA HIS A 131 6.87 1.47 -3.05
C HIS A 131 7.21 1.95 -4.46
N LEU A 132 7.86 3.11 -4.56
CA LEU A 132 8.24 3.72 -5.82
C LEU A 132 9.78 3.74 -5.84
N SER A 133 10.39 2.88 -6.66
CA SER A 133 11.85 2.76 -6.66
C SER A 133 12.51 3.95 -7.35
N ASN A 134 13.57 4.46 -6.74
CA ASN A 134 14.37 5.57 -7.26
C ASN A 134 15.19 5.12 -8.47
N GLY A 135 14.60 5.27 -9.67
CA GLY A 135 15.32 5.15 -10.94
C GLY A 135 15.38 6.46 -11.74
N GLY A 136 14.71 7.52 -11.26
CA GLY A 136 14.60 8.80 -11.96
C GLY A 136 15.13 9.98 -11.13
N PRO A 137 15.38 11.14 -11.77
CA PRO A 137 15.91 12.33 -11.11
C PRO A 137 14.92 12.95 -10.11
N CYS A 138 13.62 12.67 -10.26
CA CYS A 138 12.56 13.21 -9.42
C CYS A 138 11.81 12.10 -8.70
N MET A 139 11.56 12.28 -7.41
CA MET A 139 10.68 11.39 -6.65
C MET A 139 9.20 11.70 -6.96
N PRO A 140 8.36 10.68 -7.19
CA PRO A 140 6.95 10.88 -7.50
C PRO A 140 6.17 11.42 -6.29
N LYS A 141 5.41 12.50 -6.50
CA LYS A 141 4.49 13.07 -5.49
C LYS A 141 3.21 12.24 -5.41
N ILE A 142 2.91 11.76 -4.20
CA ILE A 142 1.62 11.12 -3.91
C ILE A 142 0.59 12.25 -3.68
N PRO A 143 -0.55 12.25 -4.37
CA PRO A 143 -1.61 13.20 -4.08
C PRO A 143 -2.11 13.06 -2.65
N THR A 144 -2.29 14.19 -1.96
CA THR A 144 -2.83 14.24 -0.59
C THR A 144 -4.12 13.44 -0.45
N SER A 145 -4.99 13.48 -1.47
CA SER A 145 -6.23 12.70 -1.52
C SER A 145 -6.00 11.19 -1.34
N ALA A 146 -4.89 10.64 -1.86
CA ALA A 146 -4.57 9.22 -1.75
C ALA A 146 -4.27 8.78 -0.31
N LEU A 147 -3.92 9.71 0.58
CA LEU A 147 -3.55 9.45 1.97
C LEU A 147 -4.57 10.02 2.97
N SER A 148 -5.40 10.98 2.56
CA SER A 148 -6.45 11.57 3.40
C SER A 148 -7.77 10.81 3.41
N PHE A 149 -7.84 9.65 2.75
CA PHE A 149 -9.05 8.83 2.73
C PHE A 149 -9.41 8.29 4.12
N HIS A 150 -10.70 8.30 4.44
CA HIS A 150 -11.22 7.63 5.63
C HIS A 150 -11.10 6.10 5.45
N ARG A 151 -10.25 5.50 6.27
CA ARG A 151 -9.92 4.06 6.24
C ARG A 151 -9.95 3.55 7.68
N PRO A 152 -11.14 3.29 8.24
CA PRO A 152 -11.31 3.05 9.68
C PRO A 152 -10.56 1.82 10.20
N ILE A 153 -10.24 0.87 9.31
CA ILE A 153 -9.57 -0.39 9.65
C ILE A 153 -8.16 -0.50 9.08
N LEU A 154 -7.56 0.59 8.60
CA LEU A 154 -6.19 0.57 8.10
C LEU A 154 -5.21 0.26 9.24
N GLN A 155 -4.49 -0.84 9.12
CA GLN A 155 -3.59 -1.34 10.16
C GLN A 155 -2.14 -1.42 9.70
N HIS A 156 -1.92 -1.55 8.40
CA HIS A 156 -0.58 -1.72 7.84
C HIS A 156 -0.32 -0.68 6.76
N LEU A 157 0.59 0.25 7.04
CA LEU A 157 1.02 1.26 6.10
C LEU A 157 2.49 1.05 5.75
N ALA A 158 2.78 0.90 4.46
CA ALA A 158 4.15 0.94 3.94
C ALA A 158 4.24 1.96 2.81
N LEU A 159 5.07 3.00 2.96
CA LEU A 159 5.31 4.02 1.94
C LEU A 159 6.81 4.07 1.65
N GLY A 160 7.19 4.08 0.37
CA GLY A 160 8.58 4.01 -0.06
C GLY A 160 8.88 4.86 -1.28
N GLY A 161 9.95 5.66 -1.24
CA GLY A 161 10.52 6.37 -2.39
C GLY A 161 9.56 7.36 -3.06
N CYS A 162 8.77 8.07 -2.27
CA CYS A 162 7.77 9.01 -2.75
C CYS A 162 7.82 10.37 -2.03
N GLN A 163 7.27 11.40 -2.67
CA GLN A 163 7.05 12.69 -2.03
C GLN A 163 5.67 12.79 -1.40
N ILE A 164 5.61 13.33 -0.18
CA ILE A 164 4.37 13.51 0.58
C ILE A 164 4.29 14.95 1.08
N ASP A 165 3.16 15.59 0.81
CA ASP A 165 2.85 16.93 1.29
C ASP A 165 2.20 16.85 2.69
N TRP A 166 3.05 16.79 3.71
CA TRP A 166 2.64 16.58 5.09
C TRP A 166 1.78 17.73 5.65
N ASP A 167 2.06 18.97 5.25
CA ASP A 167 1.30 20.14 5.68
C ASP A 167 -0.10 20.16 5.06
N ALA A 168 -0.23 19.78 3.78
CA ALA A 168 -1.52 19.60 3.14
C ALA A 168 -2.33 18.46 3.80
N LEU A 169 -1.68 17.38 4.23
CA LEU A 169 -2.35 16.28 4.96
C LEU A 169 -2.87 16.74 6.32
N LYS A 170 -2.10 17.54 7.06
CA LYS A 170 -2.49 18.11 8.35
C LYS A 170 -3.67 19.09 8.21
N SER A 171 -3.71 19.86 7.12
CA SER A 171 -4.72 20.90 6.88
C SER A 171 -6.06 20.38 6.35
N THR A 172 -6.13 19.12 5.93
CA THR A 172 -7.37 18.56 5.35
C THR A 172 -8.47 18.46 6.42
N LYS A 173 -9.64 19.07 6.21
CA LYS A 173 -10.74 19.07 7.19
C LYS A 173 -11.25 17.65 7.44
N GLY A 174 -11.36 17.23 8.71
CA GLY A 174 -11.69 15.84 9.06
C GLY A 174 -10.54 14.87 8.89
N SER A 175 -9.36 15.36 8.50
CA SER A 175 -8.10 14.62 8.58
C SER A 175 -7.73 14.49 10.04
N CYS A 176 -8.26 13.46 10.68
CA CYS A 176 -7.32 12.59 11.38
C CYS A 176 -6.30 12.27 10.30
N VAL A 177 -5.10 12.88 10.32
CA VAL A 177 -4.02 12.46 9.42
C VAL A 177 -4.10 10.94 9.40
N GLY A 178 -4.45 10.36 8.24
CA GLY A 178 -5.28 9.15 8.06
C GLY A 178 -4.66 7.84 8.54
N THR A 179 -4.19 7.84 9.77
CA THR A 179 -3.10 7.03 10.29
C THR A 179 -3.34 6.80 11.77
N GLN A 180 -4.46 6.17 12.07
CA GLN A 180 -4.80 5.75 13.43
C GLN A 180 -4.81 4.23 13.46
N ASN A 181 -4.49 3.65 14.62
CA ASN A 181 -4.57 2.22 14.87
C ASN A 181 -3.61 1.37 14.01
N PHE A 182 -2.44 1.89 13.67
CA PHE A 182 -1.45 1.06 12.99
C PHE A 182 -0.91 -0.04 13.89
N VAL A 183 -0.77 -1.22 13.29
CA VAL A 183 -0.01 -2.36 13.81
C VAL A 183 1.40 -2.36 13.21
N THR A 184 1.52 -1.97 11.93
CA THR A 184 2.83 -1.82 11.27
C THR A 184 2.91 -0.53 10.49
N LEU A 185 3.99 0.23 10.71
CA LEU A 185 4.31 1.45 9.98
C LEU A 185 5.72 1.33 9.38
N HIS A 186 5.80 1.37 8.06
CA HIS A 186 7.05 1.37 7.31
C HIS A 186 7.11 2.61 6.41
N LEU A 187 8.12 3.44 6.64
CA LEU A 187 8.36 4.66 5.87
C LEU A 187 9.80 4.61 5.37
N HIS A 188 9.99 4.61 4.07
CA HIS A 188 11.30 4.47 3.44
C HIS A 188 11.55 5.59 2.44
N ARG A 189 12.60 6.40 2.62
CA ARG A 189 13.01 7.46 1.68
C ARG A 189 11.83 8.35 1.25
N ILE A 190 11.10 8.90 2.22
CA ILE A 190 10.01 9.84 1.98
C ILE A 190 10.56 11.28 1.95
N GLN A 191 10.07 12.11 1.02
CA GLN A 191 10.51 13.51 0.91
C GLN A 191 9.34 14.53 0.87
N PRO A 192 9.40 15.61 1.67
CA PRO A 192 10.27 15.74 2.84
C PRO A 192 9.97 14.64 3.89
N PRO A 193 10.88 14.38 4.83
CA PRO A 193 10.55 13.62 6.04
C PRO A 193 9.32 14.24 6.74
N PRO A 194 8.47 13.45 7.44
CA PRO A 194 7.42 14.03 8.28
C PRO A 194 8.04 14.97 9.33
N SER A 195 7.32 15.96 9.83
CA SER A 195 7.80 16.73 10.99
C SER A 195 7.71 15.89 12.28
N ARG A 196 8.46 16.28 13.34
CA ARG A 196 8.38 15.63 14.66
C ARG A 196 6.93 15.53 15.15
N ASP A 197 6.16 16.59 15.04
CA ASP A 197 4.75 16.63 15.46
C ASP A 197 3.89 15.60 14.73
N ILE A 198 4.06 15.47 13.42
CA ILE A 198 3.30 14.52 12.60
C ILE A 198 3.67 13.09 12.97
N LEU A 199 4.97 12.80 13.08
CA LEU A 199 5.42 11.47 13.47
C LEU A 199 4.92 11.10 14.87
N LEU A 200 5.05 12.00 15.86
CA LEU A 200 4.53 11.78 17.21
C LEU A 200 3.01 11.61 17.24
N SER A 201 2.28 12.37 16.43
CA SER A 201 0.83 12.22 16.29
C SER A 201 0.46 10.81 15.80
N ILE A 202 1.13 10.32 14.74
CA ILE A 202 0.92 8.96 14.21
C ILE A 202 1.18 7.90 15.29
N LEU A 203 2.29 8.03 16.02
CA LEU A 203 2.67 7.11 17.08
C LEU A 203 1.66 7.11 18.24
N ARG A 204 1.25 8.30 18.71
CA ARG A 204 0.24 8.44 19.77
C ARG A 204 -1.13 7.89 19.36
N SER A 205 -1.51 8.06 18.09
CA SER A 205 -2.74 7.52 17.53
C SER A 205 -2.68 6.02 17.18
N SER A 206 -1.54 5.36 17.41
CA SER A 206 -1.34 3.94 17.09
C SER A 206 -0.84 3.16 18.31
N PRO A 207 -1.63 3.03 19.38
CA PRO A 207 -1.20 2.34 20.61
C PRO A 207 -0.93 0.84 20.43
N LYS A 208 -1.43 0.25 19.33
CA LYS A 208 -1.20 -1.16 18.95
C LYS A 208 -0.04 -1.35 17.99
N LEU A 209 0.80 -0.33 17.80
CA LEU A 209 1.92 -0.39 16.86
C LEU A 209 2.95 -1.40 17.35
N GLU A 210 3.11 -2.50 16.61
CA GLU A 210 4.05 -3.56 16.94
C GLU A 210 5.37 -3.42 16.16
N SER A 211 5.32 -2.88 14.95
CA SER A 211 6.49 -2.71 14.08
C SER A 211 6.59 -1.30 13.53
N LEU A 212 7.71 -0.62 13.83
CA LEU A 212 8.05 0.69 13.27
C LEU A 212 9.38 0.59 12.50
N ARG A 213 9.36 0.99 11.23
CA ARG A 213 10.52 1.00 10.35
C ARG A 213 10.66 2.36 9.65
N PRO A 214 11.34 3.33 10.28
CA PRO A 214 11.67 4.61 9.66
C PRO A 214 13.06 4.51 9.02
N GLU A 215 13.10 4.42 7.70
CA GLU A 215 14.34 4.33 6.92
C GLU A 215 14.56 5.63 6.16
N ARG A 216 15.56 6.43 6.58
CA ARG A 216 15.85 7.74 5.98
C ARG A 216 14.65 8.70 5.96
N VAL A 217 13.86 8.69 7.04
CA VAL A 217 12.67 9.55 7.23
C VAL A 217 12.62 10.17 8.62
N ILE A 218 13.68 10.02 9.41
CA ILE A 218 13.72 10.61 10.74
C ILE A 218 13.90 12.13 10.56
N PRO A 219 13.04 12.96 11.18
CA PRO A 219 13.15 14.41 11.11
C PRO A 219 14.47 14.88 11.73
N HIS A 220 15.10 15.92 11.21
CA HIS A 220 16.35 16.45 11.79
C HIS A 220 16.15 17.06 13.18
N ASP A 221 14.94 17.53 13.48
CA ASP A 221 14.51 18.07 14.78
C ASP A 221 14.12 16.99 15.80
N PHE A 222 14.32 15.71 15.45
CA PHE A 222 14.11 14.58 16.37
C PHE A 222 15.34 14.36 17.26
N ASP A 223 15.86 15.42 17.86
CA ASP A 223 16.97 15.32 18.79
C ASP A 223 16.47 14.75 20.13
N THR A 224 17.13 13.69 20.59
CA THR A 224 16.76 12.94 21.81
C THR A 224 17.45 13.49 23.06
N SER A 225 18.32 14.49 22.91
CA SER A 225 19.29 14.88 23.93
C SER A 225 18.76 15.78 25.06
N HIS A 226 17.53 16.31 25.00
CA HIS A 226 17.14 17.44 25.89
C HIS A 226 15.86 17.33 26.74
N ASP A 227 15.08 16.24 26.68
CA ASP A 227 13.84 16.15 27.48
C ASP A 227 14.01 15.26 28.74
N THR A 228 14.48 15.85 29.85
CA THR A 228 14.47 15.22 31.19
C THR A 228 13.11 15.30 31.90
N HIS A 229 12.08 15.85 31.26
CA HIS A 229 10.77 16.03 31.87
C HIS A 229 9.84 14.83 31.61
N LYS A 230 9.47 14.14 32.70
CA LYS A 230 8.33 13.21 32.86
C LYS A 230 8.13 12.22 31.69
N ALA A 231 8.65 11.00 31.84
CA ALA A 231 8.59 9.95 30.84
C ALA A 231 7.15 9.77 30.28
N PRO A 232 6.91 10.03 28.98
CA PRO A 232 5.63 9.73 28.36
C PRO A 232 5.37 8.21 28.42
N SER A 233 4.09 7.83 28.39
CA SER A 233 3.66 6.44 28.32
C SER A 233 4.40 5.71 27.19
N SER A 234 5.18 4.69 27.55
CA SER A 234 6.01 3.93 26.61
C SER A 234 5.13 3.15 25.62
N ILE A 235 5.42 3.27 24.33
CA ILE A 235 4.81 2.41 23.29
C ILE A 235 5.56 1.08 23.29
N TYR A 236 4.84 -0.03 23.40
CA TYR A 236 5.43 -1.37 23.33
C TYR A 236 5.70 -1.75 21.86
N LEU A 237 6.93 -1.53 21.40
CA LEU A 237 7.36 -1.95 20.06
C LEU A 237 7.95 -3.36 20.13
N ARG A 238 7.39 -4.30 19.36
CA ARG A 238 8.01 -5.62 19.17
C ARG A 238 9.23 -5.54 18.27
N SER A 239 9.18 -4.65 17.29
CA SER A 239 10.25 -4.45 16.31
C SER A 239 10.45 -2.97 16.05
N LEU A 240 11.64 -2.48 16.33
CA LEU A 240 12.12 -1.16 15.91
C LEU A 240 13.34 -1.38 15.03
N ALA A 241 13.25 -1.01 13.76
CA ALA A 241 14.38 -1.05 12.84
C ALA A 241 14.64 0.36 12.32
N VAL A 242 15.68 0.99 12.84
CA VAL A 242 16.12 2.33 12.43
C VAL A 242 17.33 2.18 11.55
N PHE A 243 17.23 2.68 10.32
CA PHE A 243 18.35 2.71 9.39
C PHE A 243 18.72 4.16 9.11
N THR A 244 19.75 4.63 9.79
CA THR A 244 20.46 5.87 9.49
C THR A 244 21.56 5.56 8.47
N SER A 245 21.65 6.34 7.40
CA SER A 245 22.68 6.20 6.38
C SER A 245 23.43 7.50 6.21
#